data_AF-A0A672H1N0-F1
#
_entry.id   AF-A0A672H1N0-F1
#
_cell.length_a   1.000
_cell.length_b   1.000
_cell.length_c   1.000
_cell.angle_alpha   90.00
_cell.angle_beta   90.00
_cell.angle_gamma   90.00
#
_symmetry.space_group_name_H-M   'P 1'
#
loop_
_entity.id
_entity.type
_entity.pdbx_description
1 polymer ?
#
loop_
_entity_poly.entity_id
_entity_poly.type
_entity_poly.pdbx_seq_one_letter_code
_entity_poly.pdbx_strand_id
1 'polypeptide(L)'
;MLIETIFVHRFSHGTMPLRTIFKNCAYYWGFSAWLAYYINHPLYTPPSYGELQVNYALVLFVMCELGNFSIHWTLNNLRGDGSKSRKFPVPTKNPFTWLFFFVSCPNYTYELGAWVSFSVMTQCLPVALYTLLGFIQMTIWARGKHRAYSREFKNYPSLRVAIIPLIL
;
A
#
# COMPACT_ATOMS: atom_id res chain seq x y z
N MET A 1 2.02 0.81 -9.03
CA MET A 1 2.31 2.12 -8.40
C MET A 1 2.36 3.36 -9.34
N LEU A 2 3.38 3.59 -10.20
CA LEU A 2 3.52 4.87 -10.95
C LEU A 2 2.43 5.08 -12.02
N ILE A 3 2.17 4.06 -12.85
CA ILE A 3 1.11 4.09 -13.88
C ILE A 3 -0.27 4.28 -13.23
N GLU A 4 -0.51 3.59 -12.13
CA GLU A 4 -1.72 3.72 -11.33
C GLU A 4 -1.92 5.14 -10.79
N THR A 5 -0.84 5.80 -10.34
CA THR A 5 -0.93 7.19 -9.88
C THR A 5 -1.27 8.15 -11.02
N ILE A 6 -0.71 7.93 -12.22
CA ILE A 6 -0.91 8.81 -13.39
C ILE A 6 -2.30 8.62 -14.02
N PHE A 7 -2.75 7.37 -14.17
CA PHE A 7 -3.97 7.06 -14.94
C PHE A 7 -5.21 6.88 -14.07
N VAL A 8 -5.05 6.45 -12.81
CA VAL A 8 -6.17 6.10 -11.92
C VAL A 8 -6.39 7.15 -10.83
N HIS A 9 -5.37 7.93 -10.46
CA HIS A 9 -5.50 8.86 -9.34
C HIS A 9 -6.04 10.23 -9.78
N ARG A 10 -7.35 10.46 -9.64
CA ARG A 10 -7.93 11.82 -9.71
C ARG A 10 -7.67 12.57 -8.40
N PHE A 11 -6.77 13.56 -8.45
CA PHE A 11 -6.49 14.45 -7.32
C PHE A 11 -7.67 15.42 -7.08
N SER A 12 -8.22 15.41 -5.87
CA SER A 12 -9.42 16.20 -5.51
C SER A 12 -9.11 17.50 -4.75
N HIS A 13 -7.87 17.72 -4.30
CA HIS A 13 -7.49 18.94 -3.56
C HIS A 13 -6.41 19.72 -4.31
N GLY A 14 -6.61 21.04 -4.41
CA GLY A 14 -5.68 21.97 -5.02
C GLY A 14 -4.41 22.09 -4.18
N THR A 15 -3.33 21.50 -4.69
CA THR A 15 -1.92 21.72 -4.33
C THR A 15 -1.49 21.43 -2.87
N MET A 16 -0.52 20.54 -2.72
CA MET A 16 0.20 20.35 -1.44
C MET A 16 1.19 21.51 -1.21
N PRO A 17 1.43 21.95 0.03
CA PRO A 17 2.45 22.96 0.33
C PRO A 17 3.84 22.52 -0.13
N LEU A 18 4.60 23.42 -0.78
CA LEU A 18 5.94 23.16 -1.33
C LEU A 18 6.91 22.53 -0.31
N ARG A 19 6.88 22.96 0.95
CA ARG A 19 7.74 22.41 2.02
C ARG A 19 7.45 20.93 2.31
N THR A 20 6.21 20.49 2.15
CA THR A 20 5.81 19.08 2.31
C THR A 20 6.31 18.25 1.13
N ILE A 21 6.33 18.83 -0.08
CA ILE A 21 6.89 18.19 -1.27
C ILE A 21 8.38 17.92 -1.06
N PHE A 22 9.17 18.92 -0.65
CA PHE A 22 10.61 18.73 -0.42
C PHE A 22 10.90 17.67 0.65
N LYS A 23 10.15 17.66 1.76
CA LYS A 23 10.30 16.62 2.80
C LYS A 23 9.97 15.22 2.26
N ASN A 24 8.86 15.08 1.54
CA ASN A 24 8.48 13.79 0.95
C ASN A 24 9.50 13.33 -0.09
N CYS A 25 9.93 14.21 -0.99
CA CYS A 25 10.96 13.90 -1.99
C CYS A 25 12.26 13.48 -1.32
N ALA A 26 12.79 14.25 -0.37
CA ALA A 26 14.02 13.91 0.33
C ALA A 26 13.91 12.57 1.08
N TYR A 27 12.77 12.31 1.73
CA TYR A 27 12.51 11.05 2.41
C TYR A 27 12.49 9.88 1.41
N TYR A 28 11.62 9.90 0.40
CA TYR A 28 11.49 8.80 -0.55
C TYR A 28 12.74 8.59 -1.40
N TRP A 29 13.36 9.67 -1.87
CA TRP A 29 14.58 9.57 -2.68
C TRP A 29 15.77 9.13 -1.85
N GLY A 30 15.91 9.63 -0.62
CA GLY A 30 16.98 9.24 0.29
C GLY A 30 16.89 7.77 0.68
N PHE A 31 15.70 7.30 1.08
CA PHE A 31 15.49 5.88 1.38
C PHE A 31 15.67 5.01 0.13
N SER A 32 15.15 5.42 -1.03
CA SER A 32 15.33 4.66 -2.27
C SER A 32 16.81 4.54 -2.66
N ALA A 33 17.58 5.65 -2.59
CA ALA A 33 19.01 5.65 -2.86
C ALA A 33 19.78 4.77 -1.86
N TRP A 34 19.40 4.82 -0.58
CA TRP A 34 19.96 3.97 0.47
C TRP A 34 19.71 2.49 0.16
N LEU A 35 18.47 2.10 -0.15
CA LEU A 35 18.13 0.73 -0.52
C LEU A 35 18.91 0.28 -1.78
N ALA A 36 18.92 1.12 -2.82
CA ALA A 36 19.61 0.83 -4.07
C ALA A 36 21.12 0.64 -3.87
N TYR A 37 21.75 1.44 -2.99
CA TYR A 37 23.15 1.28 -2.64
C TYR A 37 23.43 -0.09 -2.05
N TYR A 38 22.67 -0.54 -1.04
CA TYR A 38 22.91 -1.84 -0.40
C TYR A 38 22.61 -3.05 -1.30
N ILE A 39 21.61 -2.93 -2.18
CA ILE A 39 21.24 -4.02 -3.10
C ILE A 39 22.27 -4.16 -4.25
N ASN A 40 22.77 -3.04 -4.78
CA ASN A 40 23.71 -3.05 -5.91
C ASN A 40 25.18 -3.04 -5.47
N HIS A 41 25.46 -3.03 -4.17
CA HIS A 41 26.83 -3.04 -3.68
C HIS A 41 27.51 -4.37 -4.06
N PRO A 42 28.78 -4.37 -4.51
CA PRO A 42 29.50 -5.60 -4.89
C PRO A 42 29.70 -6.60 -3.74
N LEU A 43 29.47 -6.19 -2.49
CA LEU A 43 29.46 -7.05 -1.30
C LEU A 43 28.05 -7.56 -0.93
N TYR A 44 27.07 -7.36 -1.80
CA TYR A 44 25.72 -7.86 -1.59
C TYR A 44 25.76 -9.39 -1.53
N THR A 45 25.35 -9.93 -0.39
CA THR A 45 25.21 -11.37 -0.20
C THR A 45 23.88 -11.80 -0.79
N PRO A 46 23.87 -12.68 -1.81
CA PRO A 46 22.63 -13.20 -2.37
C PRO A 46 21.83 -13.95 -1.29
N PRO A 47 20.50 -14.07 -1.47
CA PRO A 47 19.63 -14.64 -0.46
C PRO A 47 20.00 -16.10 -0.13
N SER A 48 20.02 -16.42 1.16
CA SER A 48 20.51 -17.68 1.71
C SER A 48 19.75 -18.91 1.25
N TYR A 49 18.48 -18.78 0.82
CA TYR A 49 17.66 -19.89 0.34
C TYR A 49 17.59 -20.00 -1.20
N GLY A 50 18.43 -19.24 -1.92
CA GLY A 50 18.61 -19.35 -3.36
C GLY A 50 17.44 -18.87 -4.22
N GLU A 51 17.44 -19.25 -5.50
CA GLU A 51 16.51 -18.75 -6.52
C GLU A 51 15.04 -19.10 -6.24
N LEU A 52 14.77 -20.20 -5.53
CA LEU A 52 13.41 -20.62 -5.21
C LEU A 52 12.70 -19.60 -4.32
N GLN A 53 13.39 -19.09 -3.29
CA GLN A 53 12.88 -18.02 -2.43
C GLN A 53 12.61 -16.75 -3.24
N VAL A 54 13.53 -16.37 -4.12
CA VAL A 54 13.42 -15.18 -4.97
C VAL A 54 12.19 -15.30 -5.88
N ASN A 55 12.00 -16.44 -6.53
CA ASN A 55 10.87 -16.66 -7.44
C ASN A 55 9.53 -16.64 -6.70
N TYR A 56 9.42 -17.30 -5.53
CA TYR A 56 8.19 -17.24 -4.73
C TYR A 56 7.90 -15.82 -4.23
N ALA A 57 8.93 -15.10 -3.76
CA ALA A 57 8.78 -13.72 -3.31
C ALA A 57 8.38 -12.79 -4.47
N LEU A 58 8.89 -13.02 -5.68
CA LEU A 58 8.51 -12.27 -6.87
C LEU A 58 7.04 -12.52 -7.25
N VAL A 59 6.59 -13.78 -7.22
CA VAL A 59 5.18 -14.11 -7.49
C VAL A 59 4.25 -13.44 -6.47
N LEU A 60 4.61 -13.49 -5.18
CA LEU A 60 3.85 -12.80 -4.12
C LEU A 60 3.85 -11.28 -4.32
N PHE A 61 4.99 -10.69 -4.67
CA PHE A 61 5.12 -9.26 -4.96
C PHE A 61 4.18 -8.83 -6.10
N VAL A 62 4.18 -9.58 -7.22
CA VAL A 62 3.32 -9.30 -8.38
C VAL A 62 1.84 -9.43 -8.00
N MET A 63 1.47 -10.48 -7.25
CA MET A 63 0.10 -10.66 -6.77
C MET A 63 -0.37 -9.51 -5.87
N CYS A 64 0.52 -9.01 -5.00
CA CYS A 64 0.25 -7.85 -4.16
C CYS A 64 0.07 -6.56 -4.99
N GLU A 65 0.95 -6.30 -5.96
CA GLU A 65 0.81 -5.12 -6.85
C GLU A 65 -0.48 -5.17 -7.67
N LEU A 66 -0.86 -6.33 -8.21
CA LEU A 66 -2.12 -6.52 -8.92
C LEU A 66 -3.34 -6.30 -8.00
N GLY A 67 -3.25 -6.80 -6.77
CA GLY A 67 -4.26 -6.56 -5.74
C GLY A 67 -4.42 -5.07 -5.43
N ASN A 68 -3.30 -4.38 -5.20
CA ASN A 68 -3.29 -2.93 -4.95
C ASN A 68 -3.95 -2.17 -6.11
N PHE A 69 -3.52 -2.46 -7.35
CA PHE A 69 -4.09 -1.86 -8.55
C PHE A 69 -5.61 -2.08 -8.66
N SER A 70 -6.08 -3.30 -8.40
CA SER A 70 -7.51 -3.61 -8.40
C SER A 70 -8.29 -2.79 -7.36
N ILE A 71 -7.71 -2.57 -6.17
CA ILE A 71 -8.33 -1.75 -5.13
C ILE A 71 -8.42 -0.29 -5.58
N HIS A 72 -7.32 0.27 -6.11
CA HIS A 72 -7.30 1.65 -6.60
C HIS A 72 -8.25 1.87 -7.77
N TRP A 73 -8.35 0.91 -8.70
CA TRP A 73 -9.33 0.94 -9.79
C TRP A 73 -10.76 1.04 -9.25
N THR A 74 -11.09 0.21 -8.26
CA THR A 74 -12.40 0.23 -7.59
C THR A 74 -12.65 1.57 -6.89
N LEU A 75 -11.65 2.09 -6.18
CA LEU A 75 -11.73 3.39 -5.49
C LEU A 75 -11.91 4.56 -6.47
N ASN A 76 -11.30 4.50 -7.65
CA ASN A 76 -11.43 5.53 -8.67
C ASN A 76 -12.81 5.50 -9.33
N ASN A 77 -13.34 4.31 -9.63
CA ASN A 77 -14.70 4.18 -10.17
C ASN A 77 -15.75 4.76 -9.21
N LEU A 78 -15.58 4.58 -7.90
CA LEU A 78 -16.46 5.18 -6.89
C LEU A 78 -16.44 6.72 -6.89
N ARG A 79 -15.36 7.35 -7.37
CA ARG A 79 -15.24 8.81 -7.54
C ARG A 79 -15.75 9.29 -8.91
N GLY A 80 -15.80 8.40 -9.90
CA GLY A 80 -16.23 8.69 -11.28
C GLY A 80 -17.74 8.85 -11.45
N ASP A 81 -18.54 8.33 -10.52
CA ASP A 81 -20.02 8.35 -10.53
C ASP A 81 -20.65 9.76 -10.49
N GLY A 82 -19.89 10.86 -10.49
CA GLY A 82 -20.39 12.24 -10.52
C GLY A 82 -21.14 12.69 -9.26
N SER A 83 -21.45 11.77 -8.35
CA SER A 83 -22.09 12.07 -7.08
C SER A 83 -21.11 12.73 -6.11
N LYS A 84 -21.49 13.90 -5.57
CA LYS A 84 -20.79 14.54 -4.44
C LYS A 84 -20.92 13.75 -3.13
N SER A 85 -21.74 12.71 -3.07
CA SER A 85 -21.86 11.85 -1.89
C SER A 85 -20.63 10.94 -1.80
N ARG A 86 -19.81 11.13 -0.77
CA ARG A 86 -18.73 10.18 -0.44
C ARG A 86 -19.37 8.81 -0.23
N LYS A 87 -18.87 7.78 -0.91
CA LYS A 87 -19.27 6.37 -0.71
C LYS A 87 -18.08 5.60 -0.12
N PHE A 88 -18.35 4.58 0.69
CA PHE A 88 -17.31 3.65 1.14
C PHE A 88 -17.25 2.44 0.20
N PRO A 89 -16.06 1.86 -0.04
CA PRO A 89 -15.90 0.75 -0.96
C PRO A 89 -16.51 -0.55 -0.40
N VAL A 90 -17.12 -1.31 -1.30
CA VAL A 90 -17.70 -2.63 -1.06
C VAL A 90 -17.00 -3.68 -1.92
N PRO A 91 -16.94 -4.94 -1.46
CA PRO A 91 -16.37 -6.03 -2.24
C PRO A 91 -17.16 -6.24 -3.54
N THR A 92 -16.43 -6.51 -4.62
CA THR A 92 -16.98 -6.77 -5.97
C THR A 92 -16.79 -8.24 -6.35
N LYS A 93 -17.12 -8.60 -7.60
CA LYS A 93 -16.85 -9.95 -8.14
C LYS A 93 -15.35 -10.29 -8.21
N ASN A 94 -14.46 -9.30 -8.10
CA ASN A 94 -13.02 -9.53 -8.12
C ASN A 94 -12.52 -10.04 -6.75
N PRO A 95 -11.82 -11.19 -6.68
CA PRO A 95 -11.31 -11.76 -5.42
C PRO A 95 -10.36 -10.82 -4.66
N PHE A 96 -9.60 -9.97 -5.35
CA PHE A 96 -8.73 -8.99 -4.71
C PHE A 96 -9.51 -7.93 -3.91
N THR A 97 -10.77 -7.68 -4.29
CA THR A 97 -11.64 -6.73 -3.59
C THR A 97 -12.37 -7.35 -2.41
N TRP A 98 -12.32 -8.67 -2.23
CA TRP A 98 -12.96 -9.34 -1.08
C TRP A 98 -12.30 -8.96 0.24
N LEU A 99 -11.06 -8.46 0.18
CA LEU A 99 -10.39 -7.92 1.35
C LEU A 99 -11.16 -6.72 1.97
N PHE A 100 -12.07 -6.06 1.22
CA PHE A 100 -13.00 -5.05 1.77
C PHE A 100 -14.03 -5.62 2.76
N PHE A 101 -14.27 -6.93 2.80
CA PHE A 101 -15.10 -7.53 3.86
C PHE A 101 -14.45 -7.37 5.24
N PHE A 102 -13.13 -7.52 5.28
CA PHE A 102 -12.36 -7.56 6.54
C PHE A 102 -11.65 -6.25 6.83
N VAL A 103 -11.17 -5.53 5.82
CA VAL A 103 -10.27 -4.39 5.98
C VAL A 103 -10.84 -3.14 5.32
N SER A 104 -10.67 -2.01 5.98
CA SER A 104 -11.14 -0.70 5.52
C SER A 104 -10.26 -0.10 4.42
N CYS A 105 -8.95 -0.37 4.49
CA CYS A 105 -7.94 0.10 3.54
C CYS A 105 -7.10 -1.08 3.00
N PRO A 106 -7.68 -1.97 2.17
CA PRO A 106 -6.96 -3.14 1.67
C PRO A 106 -5.80 -2.80 0.72
N ASN A 107 -5.77 -1.60 0.15
CA ASN A 107 -4.63 -1.09 -0.63
C ASN A 107 -3.34 -1.10 0.22
N TYR A 108 -3.40 -0.60 1.45
CA TYR A 108 -2.24 -0.60 2.35
C TYR A 108 -1.83 -2.00 2.80
N THR A 109 -2.77 -2.96 2.86
CA THR A 109 -2.47 -4.36 3.13
C THR A 109 -1.67 -4.98 1.97
N TYR A 110 -2.09 -4.72 0.73
CA TYR A 110 -1.37 -5.18 -0.45
C TYR A 110 -0.01 -4.51 -0.59
N GLU A 111 0.07 -3.20 -0.34
CA GLU A 111 1.33 -2.46 -0.35
C GLU A 111 2.32 -3.01 0.70
N LEU A 112 1.85 -3.27 1.93
CA LEU A 112 2.67 -3.93 2.94
C LEU A 112 3.14 -5.32 2.48
N GLY A 113 2.24 -6.13 1.92
CA GLY A 113 2.58 -7.46 1.40
C GLY A 113 3.64 -7.41 0.30
N ALA A 114 3.59 -6.40 -0.57
CA ALA A 114 4.61 -6.17 -1.59
C ALA A 114 5.97 -5.84 -0.93
N TRP A 115 6.01 -4.92 0.04
CA TRP A 115 7.25 -4.57 0.74
C TRP A 115 7.83 -5.71 1.59
N VAL A 116 6.99 -6.53 2.21
CA VAL A 116 7.40 -7.74 2.92
C VAL A 116 7.97 -8.76 1.93
N SER A 117 7.31 -9.00 0.81
CA SER A 117 7.81 -9.90 -0.24
C SER A 117 9.15 -9.40 -0.79
N PHE A 118 9.30 -8.09 -1.01
CA PHE A 118 10.55 -7.48 -1.44
C PHE A 118 11.67 -7.58 -0.38
N SER A 119 11.33 -7.48 0.91
CA SER A 119 12.26 -7.72 2.02
C SER A 119 12.72 -9.18 2.06
N VAL A 120 11.81 -10.13 1.85
CA VAL A 120 12.14 -11.56 1.76
C VAL A 120 12.99 -11.84 0.52
N MET A 121 12.72 -11.17 -0.60
CA MET A 121 13.46 -11.35 -1.85
C MET A 121 14.91 -10.85 -1.73
N THR A 122 15.12 -9.70 -1.08
CA THR A 122 16.44 -9.07 -0.99
C THR A 122 17.23 -9.47 0.26
N GLN A 123 16.57 -9.98 1.31
CA GLN A 123 17.14 -10.25 2.64
C GLN A 123 18.01 -9.11 3.19
N CYS A 124 17.69 -7.88 2.81
CA CYS A 124 18.41 -6.69 3.23
C CYS A 124 17.76 -6.09 4.48
N LEU A 125 18.56 -5.91 5.54
CA LEU A 125 18.12 -5.21 6.75
C LEU A 125 17.56 -3.79 6.47
N PRO A 126 18.16 -2.97 5.59
CA PRO A 126 17.58 -1.66 5.24
C PRO A 126 16.17 -1.74 4.64
N VAL A 127 15.89 -2.77 3.84
CA VAL A 127 14.59 -2.97 3.19
C VAL A 127 13.55 -3.40 4.23
N ALA A 128 13.93 -4.27 5.17
CA ALA A 128 13.08 -4.66 6.29
C ALA A 128 12.75 -3.47 7.21
N LEU A 129 13.74 -2.61 7.51
CA LEU A 129 13.52 -1.40 8.30
C LEU A 129 12.59 -0.41 7.58
N TYR A 130 12.78 -0.20 6.27
CA TYR A 130 11.88 0.63 5.48
C TYR A 130 10.44 0.09 5.48
N THR A 131 10.30 -1.23 5.35
CA THR A 131 8.99 -1.91 5.42
C THR A 131 8.32 -1.70 6.77
N LEU A 132 9.06 -1.79 7.88
CA LEU A 132 8.53 -1.56 9.23
C LEU A 132 8.08 -0.11 9.43
N LEU A 133 8.92 0.86 9.03
CA LEU A 133 8.57 2.28 9.13
C LEU A 133 7.36 2.63 8.25
N GLY A 134 7.33 2.12 7.03
CA GLY A 134 6.19 2.26 6.12
C GLY A 134 4.92 1.65 6.70
N PHE A 135 5.01 0.47 7.32
CA PHE A 135 3.89 -0.18 7.99
C PHE A 135 3.29 0.67 9.11
N ILE A 136 4.13 1.23 9.98
CA ILE A 136 3.68 2.10 11.07
C ILE A 136 2.94 3.31 10.51
N GLN A 137 3.53 3.97 9.50
CA GLN A 137 2.95 5.15 8.87
C GLN A 137 1.59 4.84 8.21
N MET A 138 1.52 3.77 7.41
CA MET A 138 0.28 3.35 6.76
C MET A 138 -0.80 2.97 7.78
N THR A 139 -0.42 2.34 8.90
CA THR A 139 -1.33 2.01 10.00
C THR A 139 -1.96 3.25 10.61
N ILE A 140 -1.18 4.30 10.86
CA ILE A 140 -1.69 5.58 11.38
C ILE A 140 -2.72 6.17 10.39
N TRP A 141 -2.39 6.19 9.09
CA TRP A 141 -3.30 6.68 8.06
C TRP A 141 -4.58 5.86 7.93
N ALA A 142 -4.47 4.53 7.97
CA ALA A 142 -5.61 3.63 7.87
C ALA A 142 -6.57 3.78 9.05
N ARG A 143 -6.05 3.90 10.28
CA ARG A 143 -6.87 4.14 11.47
C ARG A 143 -7.60 5.47 11.39
N GLY A 144 -6.93 6.51 10.90
CA GLY A 144 -7.56 7.81 10.64
C GLY A 144 -8.72 7.70 9.65
N LYS A 145 -8.51 6.99 8.54
CA LYS A 145 -9.52 6.77 7.49
C LYS A 145 -10.68 5.89 7.97
N HIS A 146 -10.40 4.82 8.70
CA HIS A 146 -11.41 3.96 9.32
C HIS A 146 -12.30 4.76 10.30
N ARG A 147 -11.69 5.57 11.18
CA ARG A 147 -12.44 6.43 12.11
C ARG A 147 -13.30 7.46 11.38
N ALA A 148 -12.80 8.04 10.29
CA ALA A 148 -13.58 8.95 9.46
C ALA A 148 -14.80 8.25 8.86
N TYR A 149 -14.63 7.04 8.31
CA TYR A 149 -15.74 6.26 7.75
C TYR A 149 -16.78 5.87 8.80
N SER A 150 -16.37 5.42 9.99
CA SER A 150 -17.29 5.08 11.07
C SER A 150 -18.12 6.28 11.55
N ARG A 151 -17.55 7.50 11.50
CA ARG A 151 -18.27 8.73 11.86
C ARG A 151 -19.22 9.21 10.77
N GLU A 152 -18.80 9.08 9.51
CA GLU A 152 -19.53 9.61 8.35
C GLU A 152 -20.69 8.69 7.92
N PHE A 153 -20.54 7.38 8.08
CA PHE A 153 -21.51 6.38 7.62
C PHE A 153 -22.12 5.61 8.79
N LYS A 154 -23.42 5.83 9.05
CA LYS A 154 -24.18 5.07 10.06
C LYS A 154 -24.28 3.57 9.74
N ASN A 155 -24.26 3.20 8.45
CA ASN A 155 -24.33 1.81 7.98
C ASN A 155 -22.94 1.17 7.79
N TYR A 156 -21.89 1.73 8.41
CA TYR A 156 -20.55 1.18 8.27
C TYR A 156 -20.41 -0.12 9.07
N PRO A 157 -19.91 -1.22 8.46
CA PRO A 157 -19.78 -2.49 9.15
C PRO A 157 -18.76 -2.42 10.28
N SER A 158 -19.20 -2.75 11.50
CA SER A 158 -18.40 -2.74 12.72
C SER A 158 -17.31 -3.82 12.76
N LEU A 159 -17.43 -4.86 11.93
CA LEU A 159 -16.46 -5.97 11.85
C LEU A 159 -15.21 -5.62 11.03
N ARG A 160 -15.22 -4.52 10.27
CA ARG A 160 -14.05 -4.12 9.47
C ARG A 160 -12.94 -3.60 10.37
N VAL A 161 -11.72 -4.05 10.12
CA VAL A 161 -10.50 -3.58 10.76
C VAL A 161 -9.76 -2.56 9.88
N ALA A 162 -8.68 -1.95 10.38
CA ALA A 162 -8.04 -0.83 9.69
C ALA A 162 -7.13 -1.29 8.54
N ILE A 163 -6.23 -2.24 8.79
CA ILE A 163 -5.20 -2.68 7.82
C ILE A 163 -4.96 -4.19 7.77
N ILE A 164 -4.86 -4.90 8.90
CA ILE A 164 -4.59 -6.35 8.91
C ILE A 164 -5.68 -7.03 9.72
N PRO A 165 -6.41 -8.00 9.14
CA PRO A 165 -7.31 -8.85 9.92
C PRO A 165 -6.52 -9.49 11.07
N LEU A 166 -7.01 -9.35 12.32
CA LEU A 166 -6.46 -9.96 13.55
C LEU A 166 -5.33 -9.22 14.29
N ILE A 167 -4.83 -8.07 13.81
CA ILE A 167 -3.84 -7.28 14.56
C ILE A 167 -4.40 -5.91 14.97
N LEU A 168 -5.17 -5.25 14.11
CA LEU A 168 -5.60 -3.85 14.28
C LEU A 168 -6.83 -3.45 13.47
#